data_AF-A0AAV6U2N2-F1
#
_entry.id   AF-A0AAV6U2N2-F1
#
_cell.length_a   1.000
_cell.length_b   1.000
_cell.length_c   1.000
_cell.angle_alpha   90.00
_cell.angle_beta   90.00
_cell.angle_gamma   90.00
#
_symmetry.space_group_name_H-M   'P 1'
#
loop_
_entity.id
_entity.type
_entity.pdbx_description
1 polymer ?
#
loop_
_entity_poly.entity_id
_entity_poly.type
_entity_poly.pdbx_seq_one_letter_code
_entity_poly.pdbx_strand_id
1 'polypeptide(L)'
;MIGMIHRDEADFSVAPLSMSIQRLHAIDFSDSYWMQDLTFMTELPPLLPKTYFYAYPFTLGVWLAFLSVMILTTFFLVPGKGFGAVLMTFMRGLCRQPVKVGSAKMTSRKLLLGHWLFFANLITLSYCAVLLSFLTVPLRNKGVETIDDLCRAVNGGSYKALVSKGSSILQHIVSSDNDNLKLLGRTILKNHWEYDRREGIGNYYEYGTALIGSKLKFGGATFPRKFISKDSFGVFNVAVALNRRFCCKKRLNVLLRRIVGAGLYQKIIEEEWFKAGLGQQNFQSDSINQKEARSASLTIDDLYGVFVMLVAGYIASGVAILIELVWNHVYHNNTVC
;
A
#
# COMPACT_ATOMS: atom_id res chain seq x y z
N MET A 1 27.43 21.56 16.24
CA MET A 1 26.33 22.15 17.04
C MET A 1 26.47 21.79 18.52
N ILE A 2 26.12 20.58 18.97
CA ILE A 2 26.18 20.25 20.41
C ILE A 2 27.58 20.43 21.00
N GLY A 3 28.62 19.98 20.30
CA GLY A 3 30.00 20.19 20.74
C GLY A 3 30.41 21.66 20.84
N MET A 4 29.86 22.55 20.01
CA MET A 4 30.13 23.99 20.09
C MET A 4 29.48 24.61 21.33
N ILE A 5 28.23 24.22 21.64
CA ILE A 5 27.53 24.68 22.85
C ILE A 5 28.22 24.16 24.11
N HIS A 6 28.69 22.91 24.10
CA HIS A 6 29.38 22.31 25.22
C HIS A 6 30.76 22.94 25.49
N ARG A 7 31.47 23.40 24.45
CA ARG A 7 32.76 24.08 24.55
C ARG A 7 32.67 25.59 24.72
N ASP A 8 31.48 26.11 25.02
CA ASP A 8 31.24 27.55 25.15
C ASP A 8 31.56 28.38 23.88
N GLU A 9 31.60 27.75 22.69
CA GLU A 9 31.76 28.44 21.39
C GLU A 9 30.44 29.04 20.88
N ALA A 10 29.31 28.59 21.42
CA ALA A 10 27.97 29.08 21.10
C ALA A 10 27.06 29.08 22.33
N ASP A 11 26.27 30.13 22.51
CA ASP A 11 25.41 30.28 23.70
C ASP A 11 24.10 29.47 23.62
N PHE A 12 23.52 29.38 22.41
CA PHE A 12 22.30 28.61 22.14
C PHE A 12 22.24 28.20 20.66
N SER A 13 21.42 27.20 20.34
CA SER A 13 21.09 26.89 18.95
C SER A 13 19.59 26.83 18.71
N VAL A 14 19.13 27.59 17.71
CA VAL A 14 17.78 27.52 17.16
C VAL A 14 17.80 26.56 15.99
N ALA A 15 17.84 25.27 16.29
CA ALA A 15 17.78 24.18 15.32
C ALA A 15 16.75 23.15 15.79
N PRO A 16 16.11 22.37 14.90
CA PRO A 16 15.17 21.33 15.28
C PRO A 16 15.92 20.16 15.94
N LEU A 17 16.32 20.35 17.20
CA LEU A 17 17.04 19.41 18.03
C LEU A 17 16.08 18.78 19.03
N SER A 18 16.00 17.45 18.97
CA SER A 18 15.33 16.64 19.96
C SER A 18 16.08 16.65 21.29
N MET A 19 15.34 16.78 22.38
CA MET A 19 15.85 16.50 23.72
C MET A 19 16.13 15.01 23.86
N SER A 20 17.23 14.68 24.54
CA SER A 20 17.59 13.31 24.89
C SER A 20 18.41 13.33 26.17
N ILE A 21 18.31 12.27 26.97
CA ILE A 21 19.01 12.14 28.25
C ILE A 21 20.53 12.33 28.08
N GLN A 22 21.11 11.72 27.05
CA GLN A 22 22.55 11.80 26.73
C GLN A 22 23.00 13.25 26.46
N ARG A 23 22.17 14.04 25.77
CA ARG A 23 22.48 15.45 25.49
C ARG A 23 22.34 16.34 26.73
N LEU A 24 21.39 16.03 27.61
CA LEU A 24 21.18 16.79 28.86
C LEU A 24 22.38 16.70 29.81
N HIS A 25 23.17 15.63 29.72
CA HIS A 25 24.43 15.52 30.45
C HIS A 25 25.52 16.50 29.95
N ALA A 26 25.46 16.95 28.70
CA ALA A 26 26.46 17.85 28.11
C ALA A 26 26.02 19.31 28.04
N ILE A 27 24.73 19.56 27.78
CA ILE A 27 24.14 20.88 27.54
C ILE A 27 22.79 21.01 28.27
N ASP A 28 22.26 22.23 28.35
CA ASP A 28 20.93 22.48 28.90
C ASP A 28 19.90 22.69 27.76
N PHE A 29 18.61 22.62 28.07
CA PHE A 29 17.52 22.85 27.12
C PHE A 29 16.48 23.83 27.66
N SER A 30 15.83 24.57 26.76
CA SER A 30 14.61 25.33 27.06
C SER A 30 13.42 24.41 27.32
N ASP A 31 12.27 25.00 27.66
CA ASP A 31 11.00 24.28 27.55
C ASP A 31 10.77 23.82 26.10
N SER A 32 10.16 22.65 25.95
CA SER A 32 9.76 22.11 24.64
C SER A 32 8.79 23.08 23.98
N TYR A 33 9.07 23.45 22.73
CA TYR A 33 8.18 24.30 21.94
C TYR A 33 7.44 23.52 20.86
N TRP A 34 7.79 22.26 20.62
CA TRP A 34 7.14 21.41 19.63
C TRP A 34 7.35 19.92 19.90
N MET A 35 6.35 19.09 19.58
CA MET A 35 6.42 17.63 19.66
C MET A 35 6.47 17.05 18.24
N GLN A 36 7.43 16.16 17.98
CA GLN A 36 7.58 15.49 16.69
C GLN A 36 7.35 14.01 16.82
N ASP A 37 6.42 13.49 16.03
CA ASP A 37 6.23 12.06 15.87
C ASP A 37 7.35 11.46 15.02
N LEU A 38 7.94 10.38 15.54
CA LEU A 38 8.87 9.52 14.83
C LEU A 38 8.08 8.50 14.02
N THR A 39 8.28 8.53 12.71
CA THR A 39 7.68 7.60 11.77
C THR A 39 8.70 7.22 10.70
N PHE A 40 8.28 6.46 9.70
CA PHE A 40 9.08 6.18 8.53
C PHE A 40 8.33 6.52 7.25
N MET A 41 9.10 6.77 6.20
CA MET A 41 8.62 7.04 4.86
C MET A 41 9.24 6.04 3.89
N THR A 42 8.43 5.50 2.99
CA THR A 42 8.84 4.59 1.91
C THR A 42 8.35 5.13 0.57
N GLU A 43 8.82 4.52 -0.51
CA GLU A 43 8.19 4.66 -1.81
C GLU A 43 6.84 3.94 -1.84
N LEU A 44 5.86 4.51 -2.55
CA LEU A 44 4.58 3.86 -2.76
C LEU A 44 4.81 2.51 -3.43
N PRO A 45 4.12 1.45 -2.97
CA PRO A 45 4.20 0.17 -3.62
C PRO A 45 3.74 0.27 -5.09
N PRO A 46 4.33 -0.56 -5.98
CA PRO A 46 3.95 -0.58 -7.37
C PRO A 46 2.48 -1.02 -7.52
N LEU A 47 1.90 -0.61 -8.65
CA LEU A 47 0.58 -1.06 -9.05
C LEU A 47 0.58 -2.59 -9.24
N LEU A 48 -0.56 -3.22 -8.96
CA LEU A 48 -0.75 -4.62 -9.25
C LEU A 48 -0.64 -4.89 -10.77
N PRO A 49 -0.11 -6.04 -11.20
CA PRO A 49 -0.01 -6.36 -12.61
C PRO A 49 -1.38 -6.38 -13.29
N LYS A 50 -1.49 -5.71 -14.43
CA LYS A 50 -2.75 -5.59 -15.17
C LYS A 50 -3.17 -6.87 -15.91
N THR A 51 -2.26 -7.84 -16.04
CA THR A 51 -2.46 -9.07 -16.83
C THR A 51 -3.61 -9.94 -16.33
N TYR A 52 -3.85 -10.00 -15.02
CA TYR A 52 -4.89 -10.83 -14.41
C TYR A 52 -5.90 -10.00 -13.61
N PHE A 53 -6.12 -8.74 -14.02
CA PHE A 53 -7.01 -7.82 -13.30
C PHE A 53 -8.45 -8.33 -13.19
N TYR A 54 -8.91 -9.14 -14.16
CA TYR A 54 -10.22 -9.79 -14.15
C TYR A 54 -10.40 -10.79 -12.99
N ALA A 55 -9.32 -11.30 -12.39
CA ALA A 55 -9.40 -12.21 -11.26
C ALA A 55 -9.47 -11.50 -9.90
N TYR A 56 -9.09 -10.21 -9.84
CA TYR A 56 -9.02 -9.44 -8.59
C TYR A 56 -10.34 -9.19 -7.86
N PRO A 57 -11.51 -9.03 -8.53
CA PRO A 57 -12.75 -8.70 -7.82
C PRO A 57 -13.16 -9.70 -6.74
N PHE A 58 -12.77 -10.96 -6.88
CA PHE A 58 -13.10 -12.02 -5.93
C PHE A 58 -11.85 -12.72 -5.43
N THR A 59 -11.83 -13.03 -4.14
CA THR A 59 -10.78 -13.85 -3.55
C THR A 59 -10.89 -15.30 -4.02
N LEU A 60 -9.80 -16.05 -3.94
CA LEU A 60 -9.77 -17.46 -4.33
C LEU A 60 -10.84 -18.29 -3.60
N GLY A 61 -11.12 -17.98 -2.32
CA GLY A 61 -12.20 -18.62 -1.58
C GLY A 61 -13.59 -18.40 -2.18
N VAL A 62 -13.88 -17.20 -2.69
CA VAL A 62 -15.15 -16.89 -3.35
C VAL A 62 -15.24 -17.60 -4.70
N TRP A 63 -14.16 -17.66 -5.46
CA TRP A 63 -14.12 -18.42 -6.72
C TRP A 63 -14.40 -19.91 -6.49
N LEU A 64 -13.77 -20.52 -5.49
CA LEU A 64 -14.00 -21.91 -5.14
C LEU A 64 -15.42 -22.17 -4.63
N ALA A 65 -15.97 -21.27 -3.81
CA ALA A 65 -17.35 -21.36 -3.33
C ALA A 65 -18.35 -21.23 -4.49
N PHE A 66 -18.09 -20.33 -5.45
CA PHE A 66 -18.93 -20.20 -6.64
C PHE A 66 -18.91 -21.49 -7.48
N LEU A 67 -17.72 -22.08 -7.71
CA LEU A 67 -17.58 -23.34 -8.43
C LEU A 67 -18.27 -24.50 -7.70
N SER A 68 -18.15 -24.57 -6.38
CA SER A 68 -18.80 -25.64 -5.59
C SER A 68 -20.33 -25.53 -5.64
N VAL A 69 -20.88 -24.31 -5.53
CA VAL A 69 -22.32 -24.07 -5.67
C VAL A 69 -22.80 -24.43 -7.08
N MET A 70 -22.04 -24.09 -8.12
CA MET A 70 -22.39 -24.43 -9.50
C MET A 70 -22.41 -25.95 -9.74
N ILE A 71 -21.43 -26.70 -9.21
CA ILE A 71 -21.38 -28.16 -9.34
C ILE A 71 -22.54 -28.80 -8.55
N LEU A 72 -22.79 -28.32 -7.34
CA LEU A 72 -23.85 -28.82 -6.47
C LEU A 72 -25.24 -28.60 -7.09
N THR A 73 -25.53 -27.40 -7.60
CA THR A 73 -26.82 -27.12 -8.28
C THR A 73 -26.95 -27.94 -9.56
N THR A 74 -25.84 -28.22 -10.27
CA THR A 74 -25.84 -29.09 -11.46
C THR A 74 -26.25 -30.50 -11.10
N PHE A 75 -25.65 -31.08 -10.06
CA PHE A 75 -25.97 -32.42 -9.60
C PHE A 75 -27.47 -32.59 -9.27
N PHE A 76 -28.06 -31.62 -8.58
CA PHE A 76 -29.50 -31.66 -8.23
C PHE A 76 -30.45 -31.48 -9.43
N LEU A 77 -30.00 -30.84 -10.53
CA LEU A 77 -30.81 -30.63 -11.75
C LEU A 77 -30.61 -31.69 -12.85
N VAL A 78 -29.60 -32.55 -12.73
CA VAL A 78 -29.30 -33.63 -13.68
C VAL A 78 -30.41 -34.67 -13.88
N PRO A 79 -31.26 -35.08 -12.91
CA PRO A 79 -32.13 -36.24 -13.14
C PRO A 79 -33.13 -36.00 -14.29
N GLY A 80 -32.85 -36.56 -15.48
CA GLY A 80 -33.61 -36.38 -16.72
C GLY A 80 -32.98 -35.48 -17.81
N LYS A 81 -31.79 -34.91 -17.60
CA LYS A 81 -30.99 -34.20 -18.63
C LYS A 81 -29.51 -34.60 -18.52
N GLY A 82 -28.77 -34.61 -19.62
CA GLY A 82 -27.32 -34.81 -19.59
C GLY A 82 -26.61 -33.71 -18.78
N PHE A 83 -25.57 -34.07 -18.02
CA PHE A 83 -24.79 -33.16 -17.18
C PHE A 83 -24.31 -31.91 -17.95
N GLY A 84 -23.75 -32.09 -19.14
CA GLY A 84 -23.27 -30.99 -19.99
C GLY A 84 -24.38 -30.01 -20.40
N ALA A 85 -25.61 -30.49 -20.63
CA ALA A 85 -26.73 -29.62 -21.00
C ALA A 85 -27.19 -28.74 -19.83
N VAL A 86 -27.15 -29.27 -18.61
CA VAL A 86 -27.44 -28.50 -17.39
C VAL A 86 -26.33 -27.48 -17.12
N LEU A 87 -25.07 -27.89 -17.23
CA LEU A 87 -23.92 -26.99 -17.08
C LEU A 87 -23.96 -25.84 -18.09
N MET A 88 -24.25 -26.12 -19.37
CA MET A 88 -24.43 -25.08 -20.39
C MET A 88 -25.58 -24.11 -20.05
N THR A 89 -26.66 -24.61 -19.45
CA THR A 89 -27.78 -23.77 -19.02
C THR A 89 -27.35 -22.77 -17.95
N PHE A 90 -26.51 -23.20 -17.01
CA PHE A 90 -25.98 -22.33 -15.97
C PHE A 90 -24.94 -21.34 -16.48
N MET A 91 -24.03 -21.78 -17.36
CA MET A 91 -23.07 -20.90 -18.03
C MET A 91 -23.79 -19.81 -18.82
N ARG A 92 -24.90 -20.13 -19.52
CA ARG A 92 -25.75 -19.12 -20.17
C ARG A 92 -26.30 -18.09 -19.19
N GLY A 93 -26.81 -18.53 -18.04
CA GLY A 93 -27.30 -17.64 -16.99
C GLY A 93 -26.21 -16.68 -16.47
N LEU A 94 -24.99 -17.19 -16.25
CA LEU A 94 -23.85 -16.40 -15.80
C LEU A 94 -23.43 -15.33 -16.83
N CYS A 95 -23.37 -15.72 -18.10
CA CYS A 95 -23.10 -14.83 -19.22
C CYS A 95 -24.28 -13.90 -19.57
N ARG A 96 -25.36 -13.89 -18.76
CA ARG A 96 -26.60 -13.12 -18.98
C ARG A 96 -27.25 -13.39 -20.34
N GLN A 97 -27.02 -14.58 -20.88
CA GLN A 97 -27.64 -15.05 -22.11
C GLN A 97 -29.01 -15.67 -21.83
N PRO A 98 -29.94 -15.66 -22.80
CA PRO A 98 -31.27 -16.22 -22.62
C PRO A 98 -31.20 -17.73 -22.32
N VAL A 99 -31.76 -18.11 -21.18
CA VAL A 99 -31.88 -19.51 -20.76
C VAL A 99 -33.17 -20.10 -21.32
N LYS A 100 -33.04 -21.14 -22.14
CA LYS A 100 -34.19 -21.92 -22.61
C LYS A 100 -34.73 -22.78 -21.47
N VAL A 101 -35.77 -22.29 -20.81
CA VAL A 101 -36.51 -23.06 -19.80
C VAL A 101 -37.42 -24.05 -20.53
N GLY A 102 -36.94 -25.28 -20.73
CA GLY A 102 -37.82 -26.36 -21.18
C GLY A 102 -38.95 -26.57 -20.17
N SER A 103 -40.12 -27.04 -20.63
CA SER A 103 -41.29 -27.31 -19.79
C SER A 103 -41.00 -28.45 -18.81
N ALA A 104 -40.33 -28.13 -17.70
CA ALA A 104 -40.06 -29.08 -16.63
C ALA A 104 -41.36 -29.29 -15.82
N LYS A 105 -41.77 -30.56 -15.67
CA LYS A 105 -43.02 -30.95 -15.00
C LYS A 105 -43.04 -30.65 -13.48
N MET A 106 -41.88 -30.49 -12.81
CA MET A 106 -41.79 -30.29 -11.35
C MET A 106 -41.51 -28.83 -10.94
N THR A 107 -42.30 -28.32 -9.99
CA THR A 107 -42.19 -26.97 -9.39
C THR A 107 -40.87 -26.74 -8.65
N SER A 108 -40.34 -27.74 -7.94
CA SER A 108 -39.09 -27.62 -7.17
C SER A 108 -37.87 -27.31 -8.04
N ARG A 109 -37.80 -27.88 -9.25
CA ARG A 109 -36.70 -27.63 -10.20
C ARG A 109 -36.77 -26.22 -10.80
N LYS A 110 -37.97 -25.68 -10.99
CA LYS A 110 -38.18 -24.29 -11.41
C LYS A 110 -37.73 -23.32 -10.33
N LEU A 111 -38.04 -23.63 -9.06
CA LEU A 111 -37.61 -22.83 -7.92
C LEU A 111 -36.07 -22.82 -7.79
N LEU A 112 -35.43 -23.99 -7.93
CA LEU A 112 -33.97 -24.11 -7.87
C LEU A 112 -33.28 -23.37 -9.04
N LEU A 113 -33.84 -23.45 -10.26
CA LEU A 113 -33.36 -22.68 -11.41
C LEU A 113 -33.57 -21.17 -11.19
N GLY A 114 -34.70 -20.75 -10.64
CA GLY A 114 -34.98 -19.35 -10.30
C GLY A 114 -34.00 -18.81 -9.25
N HIS A 115 -33.73 -19.59 -8.21
CA HIS A 115 -32.72 -19.26 -7.21
C HIS A 115 -31.32 -19.13 -7.84
N TRP A 116 -30.92 -20.07 -8.70
CA TRP A 116 -29.67 -19.96 -9.45
C TRP A 116 -29.60 -18.68 -10.29
N LEU A 117 -30.65 -18.34 -11.04
CA LEU A 117 -30.66 -17.13 -11.87
C LEU A 117 -30.60 -15.85 -11.03
N PHE A 118 -31.24 -15.82 -9.87
CA PHE A 118 -31.12 -14.72 -8.92
C PHE A 118 -29.68 -14.59 -8.40
N PHE A 119 -29.10 -15.71 -7.95
CA PHE A 119 -27.72 -15.76 -7.48
C PHE A 119 -26.71 -15.37 -8.58
N ALA A 120 -26.88 -15.87 -9.80
CA ALA A 120 -26.05 -15.53 -10.95
C ALA A 120 -26.11 -14.02 -11.28
N ASN A 121 -27.28 -13.39 -11.15
CA ASN A 121 -27.38 -11.94 -11.32
C ASN A 121 -26.68 -11.18 -10.19
N LEU A 122 -26.85 -11.61 -8.94
CA LEU A 122 -26.20 -10.99 -7.77
C LEU A 122 -24.67 -11.06 -7.90
N ILE A 123 -24.11 -12.22 -8.24
CA ILE A 123 -22.66 -12.41 -8.35
C ILE A 123 -22.09 -11.63 -9.53
N THR A 124 -22.77 -11.60 -10.69
CA THR A 124 -22.31 -10.82 -11.84
C THR A 124 -22.38 -9.31 -11.56
N LEU A 125 -23.42 -8.82 -10.89
CA LEU A 125 -23.53 -7.41 -10.53
C LEU A 125 -22.45 -6.97 -9.52
N SER A 126 -22.21 -7.78 -8.48
CA SER A 126 -21.15 -7.50 -7.50
C SER A 126 -19.77 -7.55 -8.14
N TYR A 127 -19.50 -8.52 -9.01
CA TYR A 127 -18.28 -8.59 -9.81
C TYR A 127 -18.08 -7.32 -10.64
N CYS A 128 -19.10 -6.89 -11.40
CA CYS A 128 -19.03 -5.67 -12.21
C CYS A 128 -18.79 -4.41 -11.35
N ALA A 129 -19.43 -4.31 -10.17
CA ALA A 129 -19.26 -3.17 -9.28
C ALA A 129 -17.83 -3.08 -8.71
N VAL A 130 -17.26 -4.19 -8.26
CA VAL A 130 -15.89 -4.24 -7.74
C VAL A 130 -14.87 -4.03 -8.85
N LEU A 131 -15.08 -4.64 -10.02
CA LEU A 131 -14.24 -4.43 -11.20
C LEU A 131 -14.21 -2.94 -11.60
N LEU A 132 -15.38 -2.28 -11.62
CA LEU A 132 -15.48 -0.85 -11.90
C LEU A 132 -14.71 0.00 -10.88
N SER A 133 -14.78 -0.34 -9.59
CA SER A 133 -14.00 0.33 -8.53
C SER A 133 -12.49 0.22 -8.77
N PHE A 134 -12.01 -0.91 -9.27
CA PHE A 134 -10.59 -1.09 -9.59
C PHE A 134 -10.14 -0.37 -10.86
N LEU A 135 -11.07 -0.13 -11.79
CA LEU A 135 -10.81 0.68 -12.98
C LEU A 135 -10.78 2.18 -12.65
N THR A 136 -11.50 2.62 -11.62
CA THR A 136 -11.45 4.02 -11.17
C THR A 136 -10.25 4.30 -10.29
N VAL A 137 -9.85 3.36 -9.42
CA VAL A 137 -8.67 3.48 -8.56
C VAL A 137 -7.78 2.24 -8.71
N PRO A 138 -6.58 2.37 -9.31
CA PRO A 138 -5.73 1.23 -9.56
C PRO A 138 -5.23 0.64 -8.24
N LEU A 139 -5.35 -0.69 -8.12
CA LEU A 139 -4.87 -1.43 -6.98
C LEU A 139 -3.34 -1.41 -6.89
N ARG A 140 -2.83 -1.33 -5.67
CA ARG A 140 -1.39 -1.40 -5.37
C ARG A 140 -1.08 -2.65 -4.56
N ASN A 141 0.16 -3.10 -4.67
CA ASN A 141 0.68 -4.13 -3.78
C ASN A 141 0.62 -3.63 -2.32
N LYS A 142 0.47 -4.56 -1.38
CA LYS A 142 0.54 -4.23 0.05
C LYS A 142 1.97 -3.79 0.37
N GLY A 143 2.14 -2.51 0.67
CA GLY A 143 3.42 -1.94 1.11
C GLY A 143 3.64 -2.15 2.61
N VAL A 144 4.75 -1.58 3.11
CA VAL A 144 5.05 -1.54 4.54
C VAL A 144 4.29 -0.39 5.18
N GLU A 145 3.19 -0.71 5.86
CA GLU A 145 2.31 0.32 6.45
C GLU A 145 2.63 0.64 7.91
N THR A 146 3.00 -0.39 8.67
CA THR A 146 3.20 -0.33 10.13
C THR A 146 4.66 -0.53 10.52
N ILE A 147 5.00 -0.17 11.76
CA ILE A 147 6.36 -0.38 12.28
C ILE A 147 6.69 -1.88 12.39
N ASP A 148 5.71 -2.72 12.73
CA ASP A 148 5.90 -4.17 12.82
C ASP A 148 6.09 -4.80 11.44
N ASP A 149 5.38 -4.31 10.42
CA ASP A 149 5.63 -4.70 9.02
C ASP A 149 7.05 -4.31 8.61
N LEU A 150 7.54 -3.13 9.01
CA LEU A 150 8.90 -2.70 8.70
C LEU A 150 9.95 -3.60 9.38
N CYS A 151 9.76 -3.92 10.66
CA CYS A 151 10.67 -4.81 11.38
C CYS A 151 10.73 -6.20 10.72
N ARG A 152 9.56 -6.76 10.34
CA ARG A 152 9.48 -8.02 9.60
C ARG A 152 10.16 -7.95 8.24
N ALA A 153 9.95 -6.87 7.49
CA ALA A 153 10.53 -6.68 6.17
C ALA A 153 12.07 -6.53 6.22
N VAL A 154 12.59 -5.79 7.21
CA VAL A 154 14.04 -5.64 7.42
C VAL A 154 14.67 -6.96 7.83
N ASN A 155 14.04 -7.72 8.74
CA ASN A 155 14.53 -9.04 9.15
C ASN A 155 14.50 -10.05 8.00
N GLY A 156 13.51 -9.95 7.11
CA GLY A 156 13.43 -10.74 5.88
C GLY A 156 14.39 -10.29 4.78
N GLY A 157 15.15 -9.21 4.98
CA GLY A 157 16.11 -8.67 4.01
C GLY A 157 15.47 -7.96 2.81
N SER A 158 14.16 -7.74 2.81
CA SER A 158 13.45 -7.08 1.70
C SER A 158 13.51 -5.56 1.77
N TYR A 159 13.75 -5.00 2.96
CA TYR A 159 13.87 -3.55 3.16
C TYR A 159 15.15 -3.16 3.90
N LYS A 160 15.70 -2.01 3.51
CA LYS A 160 16.74 -1.29 4.26
C LYS A 160 16.10 -0.17 5.07
N ALA A 161 16.47 -0.03 6.34
CA ALA A 161 15.98 1.06 7.19
C ALA A 161 17.10 2.08 7.42
N LEU A 162 16.94 3.29 6.90
CA LEU A 162 17.96 4.34 6.97
C LEU A 162 17.61 5.41 8.01
N VAL A 163 18.61 5.81 8.80
CA VAL A 163 18.50 6.87 9.80
C VAL A 163 19.48 8.00 9.50
N SER A 164 19.14 9.24 9.85
CA SER A 164 20.09 10.35 9.66
C SER A 164 21.30 10.22 10.58
N LYS A 165 22.50 10.36 10.00
CA LYS A 165 23.78 10.30 10.73
C LYS A 165 23.84 11.36 11.84
N GLY A 166 24.29 10.94 13.03
CA GLY A 166 24.37 11.80 14.22
C GLY A 166 23.02 12.16 14.86
N SER A 167 21.95 11.48 14.47
CA SER A 167 20.62 11.63 15.07
C SER A 167 20.50 10.86 16.40
N SER A 168 19.68 11.36 17.32
CA SER A 168 19.31 10.63 18.55
C SER A 168 18.29 9.51 18.29
N ILE A 169 17.74 9.44 17.08
CA ILE A 169 16.75 8.43 16.69
C ILE A 169 17.32 7.02 16.83
N LEU A 170 18.54 6.78 16.34
CA LEU A 170 19.13 5.44 16.38
C LEU A 170 19.33 4.97 17.82
N GLN A 171 19.81 5.85 18.69
CA GLN A 171 19.96 5.55 20.12
C GLN A 171 18.61 5.24 20.77
N HIS A 172 17.56 6.01 20.44
CA HIS A 172 16.20 5.76 20.95
C HIS A 172 15.64 4.43 20.48
N ILE A 173 15.86 4.02 19.23
CA ILE A 173 15.41 2.73 18.70
C ILE A 173 16.12 1.58 19.42
N VAL A 174 17.43 1.71 19.65
CA VAL A 174 18.24 0.68 20.34
C VAL A 174 17.89 0.57 21.83
N SER A 175 17.52 1.69 22.47
CA SER A 175 17.12 1.73 23.89
C SER A 175 15.63 1.48 24.13
N SER A 176 14.83 1.33 23.07
CA SER A 176 13.39 1.08 23.19
C SER A 176 13.12 -0.24 23.91
N ASP A 177 12.03 -0.38 24.67
CA ASP A 177 11.70 -1.64 25.34
C ASP A 177 11.22 -2.75 24.38
N ASN A 178 10.71 -2.37 23.21
CA ASN A 178 10.19 -3.31 22.21
C ASN A 178 11.33 -4.08 21.53
N ASP A 179 11.29 -5.40 21.64
CA ASP A 179 12.33 -6.29 21.09
C ASP A 179 12.48 -6.19 19.57
N ASN A 180 11.38 -5.98 18.82
CA ASN A 180 11.43 -5.78 17.37
C ASN A 180 12.18 -4.49 17.01
N LEU A 181 11.95 -3.41 17.76
CA LEU A 181 12.64 -2.14 17.56
C LEU A 181 14.12 -2.23 17.97
N LYS A 182 14.44 -2.89 19.09
CA LYS A 182 15.83 -3.14 19.48
C LYS A 182 16.58 -3.90 18.39
N LEU A 183 15.96 -4.95 17.85
CA LEU A 183 16.53 -5.75 16.76
C LEU A 183 16.74 -4.89 15.51
N LEU A 184 15.75 -4.10 15.11
CA LEU A 184 15.86 -3.15 14.01
C LEU A 184 17.04 -2.19 14.22
N GLY A 185 17.16 -1.59 15.40
CA GLY A 185 18.26 -0.68 15.75
C GLY A 185 19.64 -1.33 15.67
N ARG A 186 19.77 -2.58 16.16
CA ARG A 186 21.01 -3.36 16.06
C ARG A 186 21.37 -3.68 14.61
N THR A 187 20.38 -3.99 13.77
CA THR A 187 20.57 -4.24 12.34
C THR A 187 21.05 -2.98 11.61
N ILE A 188 20.45 -1.82 11.92
CA ILE A 188 20.87 -0.52 11.37
C ILE A 188 22.32 -0.21 11.75
N LEU A 189 22.69 -0.44 13.01
CA LEU A 189 24.06 -0.26 13.50
C LEU A 189 25.06 -1.19 12.80
N LYS A 190 24.73 -2.48 12.70
CA LYS A 190 25.59 -3.50 12.09
C LYS A 190 25.86 -3.23 10.62
N ASN A 191 24.85 -2.76 9.89
CA ASN A 191 24.94 -2.54 8.45
C ASN A 191 25.32 -1.10 8.06
N HIS A 192 25.57 -0.22 9.04
CA HIS A 192 25.86 1.20 8.83
C HIS A 192 24.83 1.91 7.95
N TRP A 193 23.54 1.66 8.20
CA TRP A 193 22.42 2.24 7.46
C TRP A 193 22.11 3.67 7.92
N GLU A 194 23.12 4.53 7.82
CA GLU A 194 23.03 5.94 8.13
C GLU A 194 23.25 6.78 6.86
N TYR A 195 22.47 7.85 6.69
CA TYR A 195 22.65 8.79 5.58
C TYR A 195 23.11 10.17 6.08
N ASP A 196 23.92 10.86 5.28
CA ASP A 196 24.26 12.25 5.57
C ASP A 196 23.13 13.18 5.09
N ARG A 197 22.72 14.10 5.98
CA ARG A 197 21.72 15.12 5.65
C ARG A 197 22.23 16.12 4.60
N ARG A 198 23.55 16.27 4.44
CA ARG A 198 24.16 17.21 3.49
C ARG A 198 24.08 16.75 2.04
N GLU A 199 24.05 15.43 1.82
CA GLU A 199 24.00 14.84 0.48
C GLU A 199 22.60 14.87 -0.15
N GLY A 200 21.59 15.27 0.62
CA GLY A 200 20.21 15.30 0.19
C GLY A 200 19.52 13.94 0.38
N ILE A 201 18.31 13.97 0.92
CA ILE A 201 17.55 12.75 1.26
C ILE A 201 17.10 12.00 -0.02
N GLY A 202 16.99 12.70 -1.16
CA GLY A 202 16.58 12.13 -2.45
C GLY A 202 17.48 11.03 -2.99
N ASN A 203 18.78 11.09 -2.73
CA ASN A 203 19.73 10.07 -3.21
C ASN A 203 19.53 8.71 -2.51
N TYR A 204 18.83 8.69 -1.39
CA TYR A 204 18.57 7.51 -0.58
C TYR A 204 17.12 7.01 -0.74
N TYR A 205 16.34 7.66 -1.60
CA TYR A 205 14.94 7.34 -1.84
C TYR A 205 14.81 6.35 -2.99
N GLU A 206 14.82 5.06 -2.64
CA GLU A 206 14.72 3.94 -3.58
C GLU A 206 13.68 2.91 -3.09
N TYR A 207 13.10 2.16 -4.03
CA TYR A 207 12.22 1.04 -3.71
C TYR A 207 12.94 0.00 -2.83
N GLY A 208 12.28 -0.44 -1.75
CA GLY A 208 12.90 -1.30 -0.75
C GLY A 208 13.73 -0.55 0.30
N THR A 209 13.64 0.79 0.35
CA THR A 209 14.27 1.59 1.40
C THR A 209 13.21 2.33 2.23
N ALA A 210 13.37 2.31 3.55
CA ALA A 210 12.55 3.01 4.52
C ALA A 210 13.38 4.08 5.23
N LEU A 211 12.99 5.34 5.06
CA LEU A 211 13.63 6.48 5.71
C LEU A 211 12.94 6.76 7.05
N ILE A 212 13.67 6.66 8.15
CA ILE A 212 13.14 6.91 9.49
C ILE A 212 13.40 8.37 9.89
N GLY A 213 12.37 9.05 10.39
CA GLY A 213 12.44 10.47 10.70
C GLY A 213 11.14 11.09 11.20
N SER A 214 11.11 12.42 11.21
CA SER A 214 9.95 13.17 11.71
C SER A 214 8.81 13.18 10.69
N LYS A 215 7.60 12.87 11.15
CA LYS A 215 6.37 12.91 10.35
C LYS A 215 6.15 14.28 9.69
N LEU A 216 6.39 15.36 10.43
CA LEU A 216 6.28 16.73 9.93
C LEU A 216 7.22 16.97 8.73
N LYS A 217 8.48 16.53 8.85
CA LYS A 217 9.47 16.68 7.76
C LYS A 217 9.07 15.88 6.53
N PHE A 218 8.59 14.65 6.71
CA PHE A 218 8.12 13.85 5.58
C PHE A 218 6.85 14.39 4.95
N GLY A 219 5.95 14.99 5.74
CA GLY A 219 4.78 15.71 5.24
C GLY A 219 5.15 16.80 4.24
N GLY A 220 6.15 17.61 4.59
CA GLY A 220 6.65 18.68 3.73
C GLY A 220 7.71 18.29 2.70
N ALA A 221 8.28 17.08 2.77
CA ALA A 221 9.33 16.66 1.84
C ALA A 221 8.78 16.27 0.46
N THR A 222 9.49 16.67 -0.58
CA THR A 222 9.03 16.65 -1.98
C THR A 222 9.47 15.38 -2.68
N PHE A 223 8.99 14.23 -2.21
CA PHE A 223 9.25 12.96 -2.89
C PHE A 223 8.09 12.61 -3.81
N PRO A 224 8.36 12.28 -5.09
CA PRO A 224 7.33 11.70 -5.94
C PRO A 224 6.88 10.37 -5.31
N ARG A 225 5.56 10.12 -5.26
CA ARG A 225 4.99 8.84 -4.83
C ARG A 225 5.49 8.36 -3.44
N LYS A 226 5.35 9.19 -2.40
CA LYS A 226 5.71 8.84 -1.02
C LYS A 226 4.58 8.24 -0.19
N PHE A 227 4.91 7.22 0.59
CA PHE A 227 4.04 6.65 1.60
C PHE A 227 4.64 6.94 2.98
N ILE A 228 3.88 7.63 3.83
CA ILE A 228 4.26 7.86 5.23
C ILE A 228 3.46 6.87 6.06
N SER A 229 4.14 6.17 6.96
CA SER A 229 3.49 5.20 7.85
C SER A 229 2.38 5.87 8.66
N LYS A 230 1.27 5.14 8.82
CA LYS A 230 0.15 5.57 9.66
C LYS A 230 0.56 5.58 11.14
N ASP A 231 1.47 4.68 11.50
CA ASP A 231 1.95 4.52 12.86
C ASP A 231 3.10 5.47 13.18
N SER A 232 3.17 5.85 14.44
CA SER A 232 4.29 6.58 15.02
C SER A 232 4.81 5.78 16.21
N PHE A 233 6.12 5.58 16.28
CA PHE A 233 6.75 4.68 17.25
C PHE A 233 7.71 5.42 18.20
N GLY A 234 7.49 6.73 18.34
CA GLY A 234 8.19 7.58 19.28
C GLY A 234 7.73 9.02 19.15
N VAL A 235 7.86 9.78 20.23
CA VAL A 235 7.61 11.22 20.25
C VAL A 235 8.87 11.91 20.77
N PHE A 236 9.38 12.86 20.00
CA PHE A 236 10.52 13.67 20.39
C PHE A 236 10.10 15.11 20.66
N ASN A 237 10.49 15.59 21.83
CA ASN A 237 10.34 16.99 22.20
C ASN A 237 11.47 17.81 21.59
N VAL A 238 11.11 18.87 20.87
CA VAL A 238 12.05 19.82 20.28
C VAL A 238 12.16 21.03 21.18
N ALA A 239 13.39 21.36 21.55
CA ALA A 239 13.70 22.48 22.44
C ALA A 239 14.95 23.22 21.95
N VAL A 240 15.11 24.46 22.39
CA VAL A 240 16.31 25.23 22.13
C VAL A 240 17.43 24.65 22.99
N ALA A 241 18.51 24.22 22.36
CA ALA A 241 19.71 23.79 23.06
C ALA A 241 20.46 25.02 23.58
N LEU A 242 20.83 24.98 24.85
CA LEU A 242 21.42 26.09 25.60
C LEU A 242 22.75 25.66 26.22
N ASN A 243 23.67 26.60 26.31
CA ASN A 243 24.80 26.48 27.19
C ASN A 243 24.31 26.41 28.66
N ARG A 244 24.97 25.62 29.51
CA ARG A 244 24.66 25.54 30.95
C ARG A 244 24.78 26.88 31.67
N ARG A 245 25.63 27.79 31.17
CA ARG A 245 25.84 29.13 31.73
C ARG A 245 24.88 30.20 31.18
N PHE A 246 23.90 29.81 30.35
CA PHE A 246 23.02 30.74 29.68
C PHE A 246 22.17 31.55 30.69
N CYS A 247 22.43 32.86 30.78
CA CYS A 247 21.88 33.75 31.79
C CYS A 247 20.35 33.95 31.69
N CYS A 248 19.79 33.81 30.49
CA CYS A 248 18.42 34.23 30.18
C CYS A 248 17.41 33.09 30.03
N LYS A 249 17.71 31.86 30.50
CA LYS A 249 16.84 30.68 30.33
C LYS A 249 15.39 30.92 30.75
N LYS A 250 15.18 31.53 31.93
CA LYS A 250 13.83 31.83 32.46
C LYS A 250 13.05 32.76 31.54
N ARG A 251 13.69 33.83 31.04
CA ARG A 251 13.07 34.80 30.13
C ARG A 251 12.73 34.15 28.78
N LEU A 252 13.62 33.31 28.26
CA LEU A 252 13.41 32.55 27.04
C LEU A 252 12.19 31.61 27.17
N ASN A 253 12.11 30.85 28.27
CA ASN A 253 11.00 29.94 28.51
C ASN A 253 9.65 30.66 28.59
N VAL A 254 9.59 31.84 29.23
CA VAL A 254 8.36 32.66 29.27
C VAL A 254 7.94 33.09 27.86
N LEU A 255 8.89 33.51 27.02
CA LEU A 255 8.62 33.89 25.64
C LEU A 255 8.15 32.69 24.79
N LEU A 256 8.83 31.55 24.88
CA LEU A 256 8.46 30.33 24.16
C LEU A 256 7.04 29.88 24.52
N ARG A 257 6.69 29.89 25.81
CA ARG A 257 5.33 29.55 26.26
C ARG A 257 4.29 30.52 25.72
N ARG A 258 4.60 31.82 25.60
CA ARG A 258 3.68 32.80 24.99
C ARG A 258 3.50 32.55 23.50
N ILE A 259 4.58 32.26 22.77
CA ILE A 259 4.53 31.98 21.32
C ILE A 259 3.73 30.71 21.04
N VAL A 260 3.99 29.64 21.80
CA VAL A 260 3.29 28.35 21.67
C VAL A 260 1.83 28.50 22.13
N GLY A 261 1.59 29.14 23.27
CA GLY A 261 0.25 29.36 23.82
C GLY A 261 -0.64 30.27 22.97
N ALA A 262 -0.05 31.21 22.22
CA ALA A 262 -0.77 32.01 21.24
C ALA A 262 -1.00 31.29 19.89
N GLY A 263 -0.51 30.05 19.73
CA GLY A 263 -0.59 29.30 18.48
C GLY A 263 0.30 29.84 17.35
N LEU A 264 1.17 30.81 17.63
CA LEU A 264 1.97 31.49 16.61
C LEU A 264 2.97 30.53 15.96
N TYR A 265 3.60 29.65 16.76
CA TYR A 265 4.54 28.66 16.22
C TYR A 265 3.84 27.67 15.27
N GLN A 266 2.65 27.18 15.66
CA GLN A 266 1.88 26.27 14.81
C GLN A 266 1.50 26.94 13.49
N LYS A 267 0.99 28.16 13.54
CA LYS A 267 0.66 28.95 12.34
C LYS A 267 1.87 29.14 11.43
N ILE A 268 3.03 29.54 11.98
CA ILE A 268 4.26 29.75 11.20
C ILE A 268 4.67 28.44 10.51
N ILE A 269 4.69 27.33 11.25
CA ILE A 269 5.10 26.03 10.71
C ILE A 269 4.15 25.59 9.59
N GLU A 270 2.83 25.66 9.80
CA GLU A 270 1.85 25.30 8.78
C GLU A 270 1.98 26.17 7.53
N GLU A 271 2.16 27.49 7.69
CA GLU A 271 2.33 28.43 6.60
C GLU A 271 3.63 28.21 5.81
N GLU A 272 4.76 27.99 6.49
CA GLU A 272 6.04 27.72 5.84
C GLU A 272 6.02 26.38 5.09
N TRP A 273 5.40 25.34 5.66
CA TRP A 273 5.22 24.07 4.94
C TRP A 273 4.26 24.19 3.76
N PHE A 274 3.19 24.98 3.91
CA PHE A 274 2.25 25.26 2.82
C PHE A 274 2.95 26.01 1.68
N LYS A 275 3.72 27.07 1.97
CA LYS A 275 4.53 27.81 0.99
C LYS A 275 5.57 26.93 0.31
N ALA A 276 6.28 26.11 1.08
CA ALA A 276 7.23 25.14 0.53
C ALA A 276 6.55 24.17 -0.45
N GLY A 277 5.33 23.72 -0.13
CA GLY A 277 4.52 22.90 -1.02
C GLY A 277 4.01 23.65 -2.27
N LEU A 278 3.62 24.92 -2.14
CA LEU A 278 3.14 25.74 -3.27
C LEU A 278 4.23 26.03 -4.29
N GLY A 279 5.44 26.38 -3.85
CA GLY A 279 6.59 26.59 -4.77
C GLY A 279 6.96 25.35 -5.59
N GLN A 280 6.45 24.18 -5.20
CA GLN A 280 6.78 22.89 -5.80
C GLN A 280 5.66 22.30 -6.67
N GLN A 281 4.41 22.76 -6.55
CA GLN A 281 3.36 22.39 -7.51
C GLN A 281 3.73 22.78 -8.95
N ASN A 282 4.49 23.86 -9.13
CA ASN A 282 4.95 24.31 -10.45
C ASN A 282 6.02 23.41 -11.09
N PHE A 283 6.69 22.54 -10.32
CA PHE A 283 7.67 21.57 -10.85
C PHE A 283 7.05 20.16 -10.95
N GLN A 284 6.03 19.87 -10.15
CA GLN A 284 5.35 18.58 -10.08
C GLN A 284 4.15 18.47 -11.03
N SER A 285 3.63 19.60 -11.52
CA SER A 285 2.55 19.68 -12.52
C SER A 285 2.89 18.99 -13.84
N ASP A 286 4.17 18.92 -14.21
CA ASP A 286 4.60 18.36 -15.51
C ASP A 286 4.79 16.84 -15.50
N SER A 287 4.88 16.18 -14.34
CA SER A 287 5.17 14.73 -14.26
C SER A 287 4.13 13.88 -13.54
N ILE A 288 3.39 14.42 -12.56
CA ILE A 288 2.53 13.59 -11.68
C ILE A 288 1.03 13.80 -11.96
N ASN A 289 0.61 15.02 -12.31
CA ASN A 289 -0.82 15.32 -12.54
C ASN A 289 -1.38 14.75 -13.85
N GLN A 290 -0.54 14.23 -14.75
CA GLN A 290 -1.01 13.72 -16.04
C GLN A 290 -1.36 12.22 -16.05
N LYS A 291 -0.90 11.41 -15.07
CA LYS A 291 -1.09 9.94 -15.10
C LYS A 291 -1.95 9.32 -14.00
N GLU A 292 -2.11 9.95 -12.83
CA GLU A 292 -2.83 9.30 -11.71
C GLU A 292 -4.22 9.92 -11.39
N ALA A 293 -4.56 11.11 -11.89
CA ALA A 293 -5.81 11.80 -11.53
C ALA A 293 -6.73 12.16 -12.72
N ARG A 294 -6.29 11.99 -13.97
CA ARG A 294 -7.22 12.02 -15.11
C ARG A 294 -7.87 10.65 -15.19
N SER A 295 -9.20 10.64 -15.23
CA SER A 295 -10.04 9.53 -15.70
C SER A 295 -9.38 8.90 -16.92
N ALA A 296 -8.54 7.89 -16.70
CA ALA A 296 -7.73 7.32 -17.75
C ALA A 296 -8.71 6.58 -18.65
N SER A 297 -8.86 7.03 -19.89
CA SER A 297 -9.49 6.23 -20.92
C SER A 297 -8.81 4.87 -20.92
N LEU A 298 -9.58 3.79 -20.75
CA LEU A 298 -9.06 2.42 -20.79
C LEU A 298 -8.22 2.23 -22.04
N THR A 299 -6.96 1.87 -21.85
CA THR A 299 -6.03 1.57 -22.95
C THR A 299 -6.08 0.08 -23.28
N ILE A 300 -5.61 -0.29 -24.47
CA ILE A 300 -5.51 -1.70 -24.88
C ILE A 300 -4.59 -2.47 -23.92
N ASP A 301 -3.55 -1.82 -23.39
CA ASP A 301 -2.64 -2.40 -22.41
C ASP A 301 -3.36 -2.83 -21.11
N ASP A 302 -4.44 -2.13 -20.73
CA ASP A 302 -5.24 -2.47 -19.55
C ASP A 302 -6.11 -3.72 -19.78
N LEU A 303 -6.48 -3.99 -21.04
CA LEU A 303 -7.37 -5.09 -21.43
C LEU A 303 -6.63 -6.28 -22.04
N TYR A 304 -5.30 -6.19 -22.18
CA TYR A 304 -4.46 -7.22 -22.80
C TYR A 304 -4.73 -8.63 -22.23
N GLY A 305 -4.83 -8.76 -20.91
CA GLY A 305 -5.10 -10.04 -20.25
C GLY A 305 -6.41 -10.71 -20.68
N VAL A 306 -7.45 -9.91 -20.92
CA VAL A 306 -8.77 -10.42 -21.37
C VAL A 306 -8.68 -10.94 -22.81
N PHE A 307 -7.94 -10.25 -23.68
CA PHE A 307 -7.70 -10.71 -25.05
C PHE A 307 -6.86 -11.99 -25.11
N VAL A 308 -5.83 -12.09 -24.26
CA VAL A 308 -5.04 -13.33 -24.14
C VAL A 308 -5.92 -14.51 -23.71
N MET A 309 -6.81 -14.31 -22.73
CA MET A 309 -7.75 -15.33 -22.29
C MET A 309 -8.72 -15.75 -23.41
N LEU A 310 -9.18 -14.81 -24.24
CA LEU A 310 -10.03 -15.10 -25.39
C LEU A 310 -9.30 -15.97 -26.44
N VAL A 311 -8.08 -15.60 -26.81
CA VAL A 311 -7.26 -16.37 -27.77
C VAL A 311 -6.96 -17.76 -27.24
N ALA A 312 -6.59 -17.88 -25.96
CA ALA A 312 -6.39 -19.17 -25.31
C ALA A 312 -7.66 -20.04 -25.36
N GLY A 313 -8.84 -19.44 -25.15
CA GLY A 313 -10.13 -20.12 -25.28
C GLY A 313 -10.41 -20.64 -26.69
N TYR A 314 -10.11 -19.86 -27.73
CA TYR A 314 -10.26 -20.32 -29.12
C TYR A 314 -9.30 -21.46 -29.46
N ILE A 315 -8.05 -21.38 -29.02
CA ILE A 315 -7.07 -22.45 -29.20
C ILE A 315 -7.55 -23.73 -28.52
N ALA A 316 -7.99 -23.65 -27.26
CA ALA A 316 -8.50 -24.81 -26.52
C ALA A 316 -9.74 -25.43 -27.19
N SER A 317 -10.66 -24.60 -27.70
CA SER A 317 -11.82 -25.05 -28.47
C SER A 317 -11.41 -25.77 -29.76
N GLY A 318 -10.45 -25.20 -30.51
CA GLY A 318 -9.92 -25.83 -31.72
C GLY A 318 -9.24 -27.18 -31.45
N VAL A 319 -8.47 -27.27 -30.37
CA VAL A 319 -7.85 -28.54 -29.92
C VAL A 319 -8.92 -29.56 -29.54
N ALA A 320 -9.97 -29.17 -28.83
CA ALA A 320 -11.06 -30.07 -28.46
C ALA A 320 -11.77 -30.65 -29.70
N ILE A 321 -12.02 -29.82 -30.72
CA ILE A 321 -12.61 -30.27 -32.00
C ILE A 321 -11.66 -31.24 -32.71
N LEU A 322 -10.36 -30.96 -32.76
CA LEU A 322 -9.38 -31.87 -33.37
C LEU A 322 -9.34 -33.22 -32.65
N ILE A 323 -9.37 -33.21 -31.32
CA ILE A 323 -9.43 -34.43 -30.51
C ILE A 323 -10.70 -35.22 -30.82
N GLU A 324 -11.86 -34.57 -30.91
CA GLU A 324 -13.13 -35.21 -31.23
C GLU A 324 -13.11 -35.83 -32.63
N LEU A 325 -12.55 -35.14 -33.63
CA LEU A 325 -12.43 -35.65 -35.00
C LEU A 325 -11.51 -36.87 -35.08
N VAL A 326 -10.36 -36.83 -34.42
CA VAL A 326 -9.42 -37.96 -34.36
C VAL A 326 -10.07 -39.15 -33.65
N TRP A 327 -10.74 -38.90 -32.52
CA TRP A 327 -11.44 -39.94 -31.78
C TRP A 327 -12.53 -40.60 -32.62
N ASN A 328 -13.34 -39.81 -33.33
CA ASN A 328 -14.38 -40.32 -34.20
C ASN A 328 -13.80 -41.12 -35.38
N HIS A 329 -12.70 -40.65 -35.98
CA HIS A 329 -12.03 -41.36 -37.08
C HIS A 329 -11.45 -42.71 -36.62
N VAL A 330 -10.78 -42.77 -35.46
CA VAL A 330 -10.24 -44.00 -34.88
C VAL A 330 -11.36 -44.97 -34.49
N TYR A 331 -12.43 -44.48 -33.88
CA TYR A 331 -13.56 -45.29 -33.49
C TYR A 331 -14.25 -45.92 -34.71
N HIS A 332 -14.46 -45.15 -35.78
CA HIS A 332 -15.12 -45.63 -36.99
C HIS A 332 -14.27 -46.63 -37.79
N ASN A 333 -12.94 -46.51 -37.76
CA ASN A 333 -12.03 -47.50 -38.36
C ASN A 333 -12.00 -48.83 -37.57
N ASN A 334 -12.18 -48.79 -36.24
CA ASN A 334 -12.18 -50.00 -35.41
C ASN A 334 -13.52 -50.78 -35.45
N THR A 335 -14.62 -50.19 -35.93
CA THR A 335 -15.94 -50.84 -36.05
C THR A 335 -16.20 -51.48 -37.42
N VAL A 336 -15.26 -51.39 -38.38
CA VAL A 336 -15.40 -51.92 -39.76
C VAL A 336 -14.54 -53.18 -39.99
N CYS A 337 -14.01 -53.81 -38.93
CA CYS A 337 -13.39 -55.13 -39.01
C CYS A 337 -14.29 -56.23 -38.44
#